data_AF-N0DYJ4-F1
#
_entry.id   AF-N0DYJ4-F1
#
_cell.length_a   1.000
_cell.length_b   1.000
_cell.length_c   1.000
_cell.angle_alpha   90.00
_cell.angle_beta   90.00
_cell.angle_gamma   90.00
#
_symmetry.space_group_name_H-M   'P 1'
#
loop_
_entity.id
_entity.type
_entity.pdbx_description
1 polymer ?
#
loop_
_entity_poly.entity_id
_entity_poly.type
_entity_poly.pdbx_seq_one_letter_code
_entity_poly.pdbx_strand_id
1 'polypeptide(L)'
;MLDGPRATDGEHLPLGGHPLGLVVDLVTRPGPPPARLPERRVVLQATRQLIGGQWAKRLPWNEIGDALRHPAVPAQREALVALHRLGSAHLPVYSQLSLTELRLDQLGGDGWAILHRAVRAGVELVGPRGSGLEVTLEPDDAQIALVITGEDDLSVTVDLGDDVFPERAERGLIGAPAHGLWAMWTEGATRRLALRGFDRPLPDTLRSVALDHVPLHVPAADAERFRRLFLPRLGGAIRIRSGDGNVDSLRDATPVLVVDVRTNATNGLDLDLALAYDLGGDVLVRLDDPAAGTLRDEAAERRLLAALDLLDALPGSRQRGMQNEHWWLAKVRHCLSAGGRVRALRARRASRPRDPSAGAGPHPR
;
A
#
# COMPACT_ATOMS: atom_id res chain seq x y z
N MET A 1 25.86 70.44 0.80
CA MET A 1 24.52 70.33 0.19
C MET A 1 24.33 68.85 -0.09
N LEU A 2 23.38 68.24 0.59
CA LEU A 2 23.30 66.80 0.86
C LEU A 2 22.93 66.00 -0.41
N ASP A 3 23.71 64.96 -0.69
CA ASP A 3 23.38 63.88 -1.62
C ASP A 3 22.08 63.21 -1.12
N GLY A 4 21.03 63.29 -1.94
CA GLY A 4 19.79 62.56 -1.70
C GLY A 4 20.00 61.06 -1.96
N PRO A 5 19.39 60.18 -1.16
CA PRO A 5 19.48 58.75 -1.42
C PRO A 5 18.72 58.44 -2.73
N ARG A 6 19.43 57.80 -3.67
CA ARG A 6 18.85 57.16 -4.85
C ARG A 6 17.75 56.22 -4.36
N ALA A 7 16.53 56.47 -4.82
CA ALA A 7 15.41 55.55 -4.68
C ALA A 7 15.86 54.18 -5.22
N THR A 8 15.93 53.20 -4.32
CA THR A 8 16.06 51.79 -4.69
C THR A 8 14.81 51.43 -5.47
N ASP A 9 15.01 51.01 -6.71
CA ASP A 9 13.98 50.43 -7.57
C ASP A 9 13.17 49.41 -6.79
N GLY A 10 11.89 49.73 -6.59
CA GLY A 10 10.87 48.79 -6.14
C GLY A 10 10.57 47.81 -7.28
N GLU A 11 11.51 46.91 -7.57
CA GLU A 11 11.27 45.82 -8.50
C GLU A 11 10.21 44.89 -7.91
N HIS A 12 9.13 44.73 -8.67
CA HIS A 12 7.99 43.89 -8.33
C HIS A 12 8.46 42.46 -8.05
N LEU A 13 8.48 42.06 -6.78
CA LEU A 13 8.35 40.64 -6.46
C LEU A 13 7.09 40.12 -7.16
N PRO A 14 7.12 38.93 -7.78
CA PRO A 14 5.89 38.29 -8.23
C PRO A 14 4.92 38.27 -7.04
N LEU A 15 3.63 38.54 -7.30
CA LEU A 15 2.57 38.84 -6.33
C LEU A 15 2.33 37.78 -5.21
N GLY A 16 3.22 36.78 -5.06
CA GLY A 16 3.21 35.76 -4.02
C GLY A 16 4.56 35.47 -3.34
N GLY A 17 5.63 36.23 -3.59
CA GLY A 17 6.96 35.97 -3.00
C GLY A 17 7.84 35.01 -3.84
N HIS A 18 9.01 34.63 -3.32
CA HIS A 18 9.96 33.78 -4.05
C HIS A 18 9.45 32.33 -4.17
N PRO A 19 9.56 31.68 -5.35
CA PRO A 19 9.33 30.25 -5.49
C PRO A 19 10.29 29.44 -4.60
N LEU A 20 9.76 28.40 -3.98
CA LEU A 20 10.48 27.44 -3.16
C LEU A 20 10.74 26.16 -3.95
N GLY A 21 11.86 25.52 -3.62
CA GLY A 21 12.27 24.25 -4.20
C GLY A 21 12.81 23.30 -3.15
N LEU A 22 12.93 22.04 -3.52
CA LEU A 22 13.58 21.00 -2.73
C LEU A 22 14.79 20.48 -3.51
N VAL A 23 15.98 20.71 -2.94
CA VAL A 23 17.17 20.01 -3.38
C VAL A 23 17.07 18.57 -2.89
N VAL A 24 17.05 17.64 -3.83
CA VAL A 24 17.00 16.19 -3.56
C VAL A 24 18.33 15.59 -3.99
N ASP A 25 18.98 14.87 -3.07
CA ASP A 25 20.24 14.18 -3.34
C ASP A 25 20.18 12.74 -2.86
N LEU A 26 20.95 11.87 -3.54
CA LEU A 26 21.15 10.48 -3.15
C LEU A 26 22.56 10.33 -2.58
N VAL A 27 22.66 10.40 -1.25
CA VAL A 27 23.96 10.39 -0.56
C VAL A 27 24.27 9.01 -0.01
N THR A 28 25.51 8.56 -0.15
CA THR A 28 26.01 7.37 0.54
C THR A 28 26.47 7.74 1.93
N ARG A 29 25.85 7.16 2.96
CA ARG A 29 26.20 7.34 4.37
C ARG A 29 26.53 6.00 5.01
N PRO A 30 27.37 5.96 6.06
CA PRO A 30 27.53 4.75 6.86
C PRO A 30 26.17 4.29 7.39
N GLY A 31 25.86 3.00 7.25
CA GLY A 31 24.69 2.37 7.85
C GLY A 31 24.77 2.36 9.38
N PRO A 32 23.66 2.03 10.06
CA PRO A 32 23.65 1.92 11.52
C PRO A 32 24.60 0.81 12.01
N PRO A 33 25.11 0.92 13.25
CA PRO A 33 25.87 -0.17 13.89
C PRO A 33 25.02 -1.46 13.96
N PRO A 34 25.64 -2.66 13.94
CA PRO A 34 27.09 -2.91 14.04
C PRO A 34 27.81 -3.03 12.69
N ALA A 35 27.10 -3.28 11.59
CA ALA A 35 27.71 -3.60 10.30
C ALA A 35 28.28 -2.39 9.54
N ARG A 36 27.76 -1.16 9.79
CA ARG A 36 28.16 0.10 9.12
C ARG A 36 28.28 0.00 7.60
N LEU A 37 27.52 -0.89 6.96
CA LEU A 37 27.51 -1.01 5.51
C LEU A 37 27.05 0.31 4.90
N PRO A 38 27.71 0.82 3.85
CA PRO A 38 27.29 2.06 3.21
C PRO A 38 25.86 1.90 2.68
N GLU A 39 24.97 2.78 3.14
CA GLU A 39 23.57 2.85 2.72
C GLU A 39 23.35 4.15 1.94
N ARG A 40 22.71 4.03 0.78
CA ARG A 40 22.26 5.20 0.02
C ARG A 40 20.97 5.72 0.63
N ARG A 41 20.94 7.03 0.90
CA ARG A 41 19.80 7.71 1.51
C ARG A 41 19.40 8.91 0.67
N VAL A 42 18.09 9.11 0.54
CA VAL A 42 17.53 10.29 -0.10
C VAL A 42 17.43 11.40 0.94
N VAL A 43 18.03 12.54 0.63
CA VAL A 43 18.07 13.71 1.50
C VAL A 43 17.42 14.90 0.81
N LEU A 44 16.71 15.70 1.61
CA LEU A 44 15.93 16.85 1.17
C LEU A 44 16.47 18.10 1.86
N GLN A 45 16.74 19.14 1.08
CA GLN A 45 17.12 20.45 1.59
C GLN A 45 16.23 21.49 0.96
N ALA A 46 15.71 22.43 1.76
CA ALA A 46 14.94 23.52 1.20
C ALA A 46 15.84 24.50 0.43
N THR A 47 15.28 25.07 -0.63
CA THR A 47 15.89 26.16 -1.38
C THR A 47 14.82 27.15 -1.85
N ARG A 48 15.28 28.28 -2.36
CA ARG A 48 14.44 29.32 -2.95
C ARG A 48 15.04 29.81 -4.26
N GLN A 49 14.20 30.25 -5.16
CA GLN A 49 14.63 30.84 -6.41
C GLN A 49 15.03 32.31 -6.19
N LEU A 50 16.23 32.66 -6.65
CA LEU A 50 16.73 34.04 -6.65
C LEU A 50 16.14 34.82 -7.82
N ILE A 51 16.29 36.14 -7.79
CA ILE A 51 15.71 37.09 -8.77
C ILE A 51 16.24 36.87 -10.22
N GLY A 52 17.26 36.04 -10.42
CA GLY A 52 17.75 35.61 -11.75
C GLY A 52 17.33 34.21 -12.20
N GLY A 53 16.31 33.61 -11.58
CA GLY A 53 15.85 32.24 -11.89
C GLY A 53 16.75 31.11 -11.35
N GLN A 54 17.93 31.45 -10.84
CA GLN A 54 18.84 30.49 -10.21
C GLN A 54 18.37 30.08 -8.82
N TRP A 55 18.59 28.82 -8.47
CA TRP A 55 18.36 28.31 -7.11
C TRP A 55 19.45 28.76 -6.14
N ALA A 56 19.03 29.22 -4.96
CA ALA A 56 19.93 29.49 -3.85
C ALA A 56 20.63 28.19 -3.39
N LYS A 57 21.77 28.33 -2.70
CA LYS A 57 22.57 27.17 -2.30
C LYS A 57 21.83 26.27 -1.32
N ARG A 58 21.28 26.85 -0.24
CA ARG A 58 20.53 26.17 0.83
C ARG A 58 19.66 27.20 1.56
N LEU A 59 18.51 26.78 2.06
CA LEU A 59 17.67 27.52 3.01
C LEU A 59 17.48 26.62 4.25
N PRO A 60 17.90 27.05 5.46
CA PRO A 60 17.62 26.33 6.69
C PRO A 60 16.11 26.08 6.88
N TRP A 61 15.73 24.91 7.38
CA TRP A 61 14.31 24.54 7.45
C TRP A 61 13.48 25.41 8.40
N ASN A 62 14.11 25.97 9.44
CA ASN A 62 13.48 26.91 10.36
C ASN A 62 13.17 28.28 9.73
N GLU A 63 13.93 28.71 8.70
CA GLU A 63 13.72 30.00 8.02
C GLU A 63 12.51 29.99 7.07
N ILE A 64 12.04 28.82 6.64
CA ILE A 64 10.89 28.68 5.75
C ILE A 64 9.60 29.21 6.40
N GLY A 65 9.49 29.09 7.72
CA GLY A 65 8.32 29.56 8.47
C GLY A 65 8.26 31.09 8.65
N ASP A 66 9.40 31.78 8.54
CA ASP A 66 9.48 33.23 8.74
C ASP A 66 9.12 33.99 7.47
N ALA A 67 7.81 34.14 7.24
CA ALA A 67 7.28 34.85 6.07
C ALA A 67 7.65 36.34 6.03
N LEU A 68 8.03 36.94 7.17
CA LEU A 68 8.45 38.35 7.23
C LEU A 68 9.86 38.52 6.68
N ARG A 69 10.77 37.60 7.01
CA ARG A 69 12.15 37.61 6.51
C ARG A 69 12.28 36.99 5.12
N HIS A 70 11.44 36.02 4.80
CA HIS A 70 11.52 35.22 3.59
C HIS A 70 10.14 35.12 2.91
N PRO A 71 9.73 36.17 2.16
CA PRO A 71 8.48 36.11 1.42
C PRO A 71 8.55 35.00 0.38
N ALA A 72 7.60 34.08 0.44
CA ALA A 72 7.52 32.90 -0.40
C ALA A 72 6.07 32.55 -0.70
N VAL A 73 5.86 31.82 -1.81
CA VAL A 73 4.54 31.40 -2.27
C VAL A 73 3.80 30.67 -1.13
N PRO A 74 2.62 31.15 -0.70
CA PRO A 74 1.96 30.64 0.52
C PRO A 74 1.71 29.13 0.51
N ALA A 75 1.22 28.58 -0.60
CA ALA A 75 0.93 27.15 -0.72
C ALA A 75 2.20 26.27 -0.66
N GLN A 76 3.29 26.74 -1.29
CA GLN A 76 4.59 26.05 -1.23
C GLN A 76 5.16 26.09 0.18
N ARG A 77 5.07 27.25 0.84
CA ARG A 77 5.52 27.43 2.23
C ARG A 77 4.76 26.52 3.18
N GLU A 78 3.44 26.44 3.05
CA GLU A 78 2.61 25.57 3.89
C GLU A 78 3.04 24.10 3.79
N ALA A 79 3.24 23.61 2.57
CA ALA A 79 3.70 22.24 2.34
C ALA A 79 5.10 21.97 2.91
N LEU A 80 6.06 22.89 2.71
CA LEU A 80 7.42 22.73 3.25
C LEU A 80 7.48 22.86 4.77
N VAL A 81 6.64 23.71 5.38
CA VAL A 81 6.52 23.77 6.84
C VAL A 81 5.91 22.49 7.41
N ALA A 82 4.92 21.90 6.73
CA ALA A 82 4.36 20.60 7.12
C ALA A 82 5.44 19.50 7.06
N LEU A 83 6.25 19.49 5.99
CA LEU A 83 7.34 18.54 5.81
C LEU A 83 8.41 18.71 6.89
N HIS A 84 8.78 19.95 7.21
CA HIS A 84 9.70 20.27 8.30
C HIS A 84 9.19 19.74 9.63
N ARG A 85 7.95 20.05 10.00
CA ARG A 85 7.33 19.60 11.25
C ARG A 85 7.32 18.08 11.38
N LEU A 86 6.99 17.38 10.29
CA LEU A 86 7.01 15.92 10.27
C LEU A 86 8.43 15.39 10.50
N GLY A 87 9.42 15.89 9.77
CA GLY A 87 10.80 15.42 9.89
C GLY A 87 11.48 15.83 11.21
N SER A 88 11.07 16.94 11.80
CA SER A 88 11.67 17.48 13.03
C SER A 88 10.99 16.99 14.31
N ALA A 89 9.83 16.32 14.22
CA ALA A 89 9.00 15.92 15.38
C ALA A 89 9.77 15.10 16.42
N HIS A 90 10.69 14.26 15.95
CA HIS A 90 11.50 13.34 16.76
C HIS A 90 12.77 13.99 17.34
N LEU A 91 13.13 15.20 16.88
CA LEU A 91 14.39 15.83 17.21
C LEU A 91 14.25 16.73 18.46
N PRO A 92 15.30 16.84 19.28
CA PRO A 92 15.36 17.87 20.33
C PRO A 92 15.25 19.29 19.75
N VAL A 93 14.63 20.21 20.48
CA VAL A 93 14.36 21.60 20.03
C VAL A 93 15.58 22.30 19.44
N TYR A 94 16.76 22.16 20.04
CA TYR A 94 17.99 22.78 19.53
C TYR A 94 18.42 22.23 18.15
N SER A 95 18.18 20.95 17.89
CA SER A 95 18.47 20.31 16.61
C SER A 95 17.46 20.70 15.54
N GLN A 96 16.21 21.00 15.92
CA GLN A 96 15.18 21.49 15.00
C GLN A 96 15.58 22.87 14.41
N LEU A 97 16.17 23.75 15.23
CA LEU A 97 16.58 25.09 14.82
C LEU A 97 17.80 25.11 13.88
N SER A 98 18.58 24.03 13.83
CA SER A 98 19.78 23.91 13.00
C SER A 98 19.63 22.87 11.89
N LEU A 99 18.40 22.38 11.67
CA LEU A 99 18.10 21.36 10.69
C LEU A 99 18.25 21.95 9.28
N THR A 100 19.20 21.41 8.53
CA THR A 100 19.48 21.81 7.14
C THR A 100 19.17 20.71 6.14
N GLU A 101 19.01 19.48 6.63
CA GLU A 101 18.77 18.28 5.85
C GLU A 101 17.68 17.46 6.51
N LEU A 102 16.64 17.13 5.75
CA LEU A 102 15.66 16.10 6.12
C LEU A 102 16.01 14.82 5.39
N ARG A 103 15.89 13.70 6.08
CA ARG A 103 16.07 12.41 5.45
C ARG A 103 14.71 11.83 5.13
N LEU A 104 14.50 11.47 3.87
CA LEU A 104 13.21 10.96 3.41
C LEU A 104 12.86 9.63 4.11
N ASP A 105 13.88 8.83 4.45
CA ASP A 105 13.74 7.56 5.18
C ASP A 105 13.20 7.69 6.62
N GLN A 106 13.16 8.92 7.17
CA GLN A 106 12.63 9.21 8.50
C GLN A 106 11.22 9.80 8.48
N LEU A 107 10.69 10.14 7.29
CA LEU A 107 9.37 10.77 7.18
C LEU A 107 8.21 9.75 7.18
N GLY A 108 8.50 8.48 6.90
CA GLY A 108 7.48 7.43 6.81
C GLY A 108 6.51 7.65 5.64
N GLY A 109 5.38 6.93 5.67
CA GLY A 109 4.34 7.01 4.64
C GLY A 109 3.71 8.40 4.51
N ASP A 110 3.47 9.08 5.64
CA ASP A 110 2.86 10.42 5.66
C ASP A 110 3.71 11.48 4.94
N GLY A 111 5.02 11.26 4.85
CA GLY A 111 5.94 12.12 4.11
C GLY A 111 5.59 12.24 2.63
N TRP A 112 5.10 11.17 2.00
CA TRP A 112 4.75 11.15 0.58
C TRP A 112 3.53 12.02 0.28
N ALA A 113 2.49 11.95 1.11
CA ALA A 113 1.31 12.81 0.96
C ALA A 113 1.67 14.31 1.02
N ILE A 114 2.63 14.68 1.88
CA ILE A 114 3.12 16.06 1.98
C ILE A 114 3.99 16.43 0.76
N LEU A 115 4.85 15.53 0.28
CA LEU A 115 5.66 15.74 -0.93
C LEU A 115 4.79 15.92 -2.18
N HIS A 116 3.78 15.07 -2.38
CA HIS A 116 2.81 15.22 -3.46
C HIS A 116 2.09 16.56 -3.39
N ARG A 117 1.71 17.01 -2.19
CA ARG A 117 1.11 18.33 -1.98
C ARG A 117 2.10 19.45 -2.34
N ALA A 118 3.37 19.32 -1.97
CA ALA A 118 4.40 20.32 -2.28
C ALA A 118 4.59 20.45 -3.80
N VAL A 119 4.74 19.33 -4.51
CA VAL A 119 4.89 19.33 -5.97
C VAL A 119 3.64 19.89 -6.66
N ARG A 120 2.43 19.52 -6.22
CA ARG A 120 1.17 20.10 -6.72
C ARG A 120 1.05 21.61 -6.44
N ALA A 121 1.65 22.10 -5.36
CA ALA A 121 1.75 23.54 -5.06
C ALA A 121 2.85 24.25 -5.89
N GLY A 122 3.55 23.54 -6.76
CA GLY A 122 4.60 24.07 -7.63
C GLY A 122 5.99 24.12 -6.99
N VAL A 123 6.24 23.38 -5.91
CA VAL A 123 7.61 23.20 -5.40
C VAL A 123 8.40 22.35 -6.40
N GLU A 124 9.47 22.91 -6.94
CA GLU A 124 10.34 22.21 -7.89
C GLU A 124 11.30 21.26 -7.15
N LEU A 125 11.41 20.02 -7.64
CA LEU A 125 12.42 19.07 -7.17
C LEU A 125 13.68 19.23 -8.04
N VAL A 126 14.78 19.61 -7.42
CA VAL A 126 16.03 19.94 -8.12
C VAL A 126 17.18 19.11 -7.60
N GLY A 127 18.09 18.72 -8.50
CA GLY A 127 19.34 18.09 -8.09
C GLY A 127 20.30 19.07 -7.39
N PRO A 128 21.37 18.56 -6.75
CA PRO A 128 22.43 19.41 -6.21
C PRO A 128 23.00 20.33 -7.29
N ARG A 129 23.33 21.58 -6.90
CA ARG A 129 23.84 22.58 -7.84
C ARG A 129 25.07 22.06 -8.59
N GLY A 130 24.99 22.07 -9.92
CA GLY A 130 26.08 21.63 -10.81
C GLY A 130 26.18 20.12 -11.01
N SER A 131 25.25 19.32 -10.47
CA SER A 131 25.23 17.86 -10.64
C SER A 131 24.67 17.40 -11.99
N GLY A 132 23.84 18.22 -12.65
CA GLY A 132 23.07 17.80 -13.82
C GLY A 132 22.03 16.72 -13.51
N LEU A 133 21.68 16.54 -12.23
CA LEU A 133 20.68 15.57 -11.78
C LEU A 133 19.27 16.16 -11.94
N GLU A 134 18.47 15.51 -12.79
CA GLU A 134 17.03 15.76 -12.88
C GLU A 134 16.30 14.88 -11.86
N VAL A 135 15.39 15.48 -11.10
CA VAL A 135 14.65 14.78 -10.05
C VAL A 135 13.17 14.80 -10.37
N THR A 136 12.55 13.62 -10.29
CA THR A 136 11.12 13.44 -10.53
C THR A 136 10.46 12.71 -9.36
N LEU A 137 9.19 13.02 -9.12
CA LEU A 137 8.34 12.32 -8.18
C LEU A 137 7.16 11.75 -8.97
N GLU A 138 7.01 10.43 -8.90
CA GLU A 138 5.85 9.78 -9.52
C GLU A 138 4.56 10.28 -8.87
N PRO A 139 3.52 10.62 -9.65
CA PRO A 139 2.34 11.31 -9.13
C PRO A 139 1.49 10.46 -8.18
N ASP A 140 1.60 9.14 -8.30
CA ASP A 140 0.83 8.15 -7.54
C ASP A 140 1.75 7.17 -6.82
N ASP A 141 1.40 6.90 -5.56
CA ASP A 141 2.08 5.90 -4.75
C ASP A 141 1.87 4.50 -5.35
N ALA A 142 2.92 3.70 -5.36
CA ALA A 142 2.87 2.33 -5.83
C ALA A 142 2.05 1.46 -4.87
N GLN A 143 1.20 0.62 -5.45
CA GLN A 143 0.46 -0.40 -4.74
C GLN A 143 1.30 -1.67 -4.69
N ILE A 144 1.89 -1.95 -3.54
CA ILE A 144 2.71 -3.16 -3.40
C ILE A 144 1.80 -4.39 -3.42
N ALA A 145 2.17 -5.41 -4.20
CA ALA A 145 1.44 -6.66 -4.28
C ALA A 145 2.37 -7.88 -4.34
N LEU A 146 1.93 -8.99 -3.76
CA LEU A 146 2.53 -10.30 -3.94
C LEU A 146 1.87 -10.98 -5.13
N VAL A 147 2.60 -11.19 -6.23
CA VAL A 147 2.09 -11.83 -7.44
C VAL A 147 2.38 -13.33 -7.40
N ILE A 148 1.34 -14.15 -7.48
CA ILE A 148 1.43 -15.61 -7.46
C ILE A 148 1.01 -16.14 -8.83
N THR A 149 1.86 -16.97 -9.43
CA THR A 149 1.61 -17.65 -10.71
C THR A 149 1.76 -19.15 -10.53
N GLY A 150 1.03 -19.92 -11.34
CA GLY A 150 1.06 -21.40 -11.28
C GLY A 150 -0.02 -21.99 -10.38
N GLU A 151 -0.45 -23.22 -10.72
CA GLU A 151 -1.52 -23.93 -10.03
C GLU A 151 -0.99 -24.95 -9.02
N ASP A 152 -0.06 -25.80 -9.43
CA ASP A 152 0.63 -26.75 -8.55
C ASP A 152 2.01 -26.22 -8.17
N ASP A 153 2.82 -25.80 -9.15
CA ASP A 153 4.15 -25.25 -8.93
C ASP A 153 4.07 -23.73 -8.85
N LEU A 154 4.08 -23.16 -7.64
CA LEU A 154 3.80 -21.73 -7.46
C LEU A 154 5.09 -20.93 -7.58
N SER A 155 5.02 -19.84 -8.34
CA SER A 155 6.05 -18.80 -8.36
C SER A 155 5.49 -17.52 -7.76
N VAL A 156 6.14 -17.07 -6.70
CA VAL A 156 5.70 -15.94 -5.88
C VAL A 156 6.71 -14.80 -6.03
N THR A 157 6.26 -13.65 -6.53
CA THR A 157 7.08 -12.46 -6.76
C THR A 157 6.48 -11.26 -6.05
N VAL A 158 7.28 -10.25 -5.71
CA VAL A 158 6.77 -9.00 -5.13
C VAL A 158 6.78 -7.95 -6.23
N ASP A 159 5.61 -7.42 -6.56
CA ASP A 159 5.45 -6.25 -7.41
C ASP A 159 5.55 -4.98 -6.55
N LEU A 160 6.60 -4.21 -6.82
CA LEU A 160 6.87 -2.92 -6.16
C LEU A 160 6.26 -1.73 -6.93
N GLY A 161 5.63 -1.96 -8.09
CA GLY A 161 5.26 -0.89 -9.02
C GLY A 161 6.49 -0.13 -9.53
N ASP A 162 7.58 -0.84 -9.80
CA ASP A 162 8.83 -0.27 -10.33
C ASP A 162 8.99 -0.49 -11.85
N ASP A 163 7.92 -0.94 -12.50
CA ASP A 163 7.72 -1.10 -13.95
C ASP A 163 7.72 0.24 -14.71
N VAL A 164 7.37 1.33 -14.02
CA VAL A 164 7.45 2.69 -14.55
C VAL A 164 8.89 3.15 -14.80
N PHE A 165 9.88 2.48 -14.21
CA PHE A 165 11.30 2.83 -14.35
C PHE A 165 12.00 1.92 -15.37
N PRO A 166 13.06 2.43 -16.04
CA PRO A 166 13.85 1.60 -16.94
C PRO A 166 14.40 0.34 -16.24
N GLU A 167 14.46 -0.78 -16.97
CA GLU A 167 14.97 -2.06 -16.44
C GLU A 167 16.40 -1.96 -15.89
N ARG A 168 17.24 -1.12 -16.53
CA ARG A 168 18.65 -0.93 -16.14
C ARG A 168 18.85 0.15 -15.08
N ALA A 169 17.78 0.71 -14.52
CA ALA A 169 17.88 1.68 -13.46
C ALA A 169 18.42 1.02 -12.19
N GLU A 170 19.36 1.70 -11.51
CA GLU A 170 19.75 1.33 -10.15
C GLU A 170 18.58 1.67 -9.22
N ARG A 171 18.16 0.70 -8.39
CA ARG A 171 16.99 0.84 -7.52
C ARG A 171 17.37 0.65 -6.06
N GLY A 172 16.63 1.30 -5.17
CA GLY A 172 16.77 1.08 -3.74
C GLY A 172 15.53 1.48 -2.97
N LEU A 173 15.34 0.82 -1.82
CA LEU A 173 14.20 1.07 -0.93
C LEU A 173 14.50 2.17 0.08
N ILE A 174 13.50 2.98 0.39
CA ILE A 174 13.55 4.13 1.31
C ILE A 174 12.87 3.74 2.62
N GLY A 175 13.57 3.90 3.74
CA GLY A 175 13.01 3.67 5.08
C GLY A 175 13.12 2.22 5.58
N ALA A 176 12.81 2.06 6.86
CA ALA A 176 12.66 0.79 7.58
C ALA A 176 11.50 0.95 8.60
N PRO A 177 10.29 0.41 8.34
CA PRO A 177 9.91 -0.38 7.16
C PRO A 177 9.97 0.44 5.86
N ALA A 178 10.17 -0.22 4.72
CA ALA A 178 10.34 0.51 3.45
C ALA A 178 9.01 1.16 3.04
N HIS A 179 8.98 2.47 2.91
CA HIS A 179 7.75 3.21 2.57
C HIS A 179 7.83 3.87 1.19
N GLY A 180 8.91 3.67 0.45
CA GLY A 180 9.00 4.03 -0.96
C GLY A 180 10.27 3.50 -1.61
N LEU A 181 10.50 3.90 -2.84
CA LEU A 181 11.63 3.47 -3.65
C LEU A 181 12.25 4.68 -4.37
N TRP A 182 13.55 4.58 -4.65
CA TRP A 182 14.24 5.46 -5.59
C TRP A 182 14.75 4.64 -6.76
N ALA A 183 14.73 5.24 -7.95
CA ALA A 183 15.31 4.70 -9.16
C ALA A 183 16.24 5.73 -9.79
N MET A 184 17.40 5.30 -10.25
CA MET A 184 18.40 6.19 -10.84
C MET A 184 18.99 5.60 -12.11
N TRP A 185 19.00 6.39 -13.17
CA TRP A 185 19.54 5.99 -14.46
C TRP A 185 20.17 7.19 -15.18
N THR A 186 20.83 6.91 -16.29
CA THR A 186 21.38 7.93 -17.18
C THR A 186 20.66 7.84 -18.52
N GLU A 187 20.20 8.98 -19.02
CA GLU A 187 19.56 9.12 -20.32
C GLU A 187 20.35 10.13 -21.15
N GLY A 188 21.10 9.63 -22.14
CA GLY A 188 22.08 10.43 -22.86
C GLY A 188 23.17 10.95 -21.92
N ALA A 189 23.27 12.28 -21.78
CA ALA A 189 24.22 12.95 -20.88
C ALA A 189 23.62 13.32 -19.52
N THR A 190 22.31 13.10 -19.31
CA THR A 190 21.58 13.56 -18.13
C THR A 190 21.37 12.41 -17.14
N ARG A 191 21.65 12.66 -15.87
CA ARG A 191 21.37 11.71 -14.79
C ARG A 191 19.98 11.99 -14.24
N ARG A 192 19.17 10.94 -14.07
CA ARG A 192 17.80 11.04 -13.56
C ARG A 192 17.66 10.29 -12.25
N LEU A 193 16.99 10.90 -11.28
CA LEU A 193 16.55 10.29 -10.03
C LEU A 193 15.03 10.41 -9.96
N ALA A 194 14.35 9.27 -9.93
CA ALA A 194 12.91 9.22 -9.68
C ALA A 194 12.64 8.68 -8.28
N LEU A 195 11.62 9.24 -7.65
CA LEU A 195 11.11 8.84 -6.35
C LEU A 195 9.67 8.36 -6.50
N ARG A 196 9.32 7.29 -5.80
CA ARG A 196 7.94 6.81 -5.71
C ARG A 196 7.63 6.34 -4.30
N GLY A 197 6.53 6.83 -3.74
CA GLY A 197 6.02 6.36 -2.45
C GLY A 197 5.29 5.02 -2.59
N PHE A 198 5.06 4.35 -1.46
CA PHE A 198 4.18 3.19 -1.39
C PHE A 198 2.89 3.55 -0.67
N ASP A 199 1.77 2.97 -1.11
CA ASP A 199 0.46 3.12 -0.45
C ASP A 199 0.46 2.56 0.98
N ARG A 200 1.35 1.58 1.23
CA ARG A 200 1.64 0.98 2.53
C ARG A 200 3.11 0.60 2.62
N PRO A 201 3.72 0.59 3.82
CA PRO A 201 5.09 0.12 3.97
C PRO A 201 5.25 -1.35 3.59
N LEU A 202 6.32 -1.68 2.87
CA LEU A 202 6.76 -3.06 2.61
C LEU A 202 7.23 -3.69 3.93
N PRO A 203 6.73 -4.88 4.30
CA PRO A 203 7.25 -5.64 5.44
C PRO A 203 8.74 -5.95 5.26
N ASP A 204 9.55 -5.76 6.31
CA ASP A 204 11.00 -5.97 6.25
C ASP A 204 11.39 -7.41 5.84
N THR A 205 10.53 -8.39 6.13
CA THR A 205 10.72 -9.79 5.72
C THR A 205 10.73 -9.99 4.21
N LEU A 206 10.13 -9.08 3.45
CA LEU A 206 10.06 -9.13 1.98
C LEU A 206 11.10 -8.22 1.30
N ARG A 207 11.89 -7.47 2.08
CA ARG A 207 12.80 -6.43 1.57
C ARG A 207 13.83 -6.95 0.57
N SER A 208 14.52 -8.04 0.91
CA SER A 208 15.56 -8.62 0.05
C SER A 208 14.98 -9.25 -1.21
N VAL A 209 13.91 -10.03 -1.05
CA VAL A 209 13.24 -10.74 -2.15
C VAL A 209 12.66 -9.75 -3.17
N ALA A 210 12.10 -8.63 -2.69
CA ALA A 210 11.48 -7.63 -3.55
C ALA A 210 12.48 -6.83 -4.38
N LEU A 211 13.65 -6.46 -3.82
CA LEU A 211 14.66 -5.68 -4.53
C LEU A 211 15.35 -6.46 -5.64
N ASP A 212 15.64 -7.73 -5.40
CA ASP A 212 16.38 -8.58 -6.34
C ASP A 212 15.46 -9.22 -7.38
N HIS A 213 14.14 -8.96 -7.32
CA HIS A 213 13.11 -9.58 -8.16
C HIS A 213 13.21 -11.11 -8.20
N VAL A 214 13.66 -11.72 -7.10
CA VAL A 214 13.89 -13.17 -7.03
C VAL A 214 12.54 -13.86 -6.80
N PRO A 215 12.06 -14.68 -7.76
CA PRO A 215 10.85 -15.45 -7.54
C PRO A 215 11.10 -16.49 -6.45
N LEU A 216 10.23 -16.49 -5.43
CA LEU A 216 10.15 -17.58 -4.49
C LEU A 216 9.40 -18.74 -5.15
N HIS A 217 10.10 -19.84 -5.34
CA HIS A 217 9.54 -21.08 -5.87
C HIS A 217 8.95 -21.93 -4.75
N VAL A 218 7.70 -22.34 -4.88
CA VAL A 218 7.00 -23.25 -3.97
C VAL A 218 6.70 -24.54 -4.75
N PRO A 219 7.37 -25.66 -4.43
CA PRO A 219 7.14 -26.93 -5.10
C PRO A 219 5.70 -27.42 -4.93
N ALA A 220 5.20 -28.17 -5.92
CA ALA A 220 3.86 -28.76 -5.91
C ALA A 220 3.50 -29.55 -4.64
N ALA A 221 4.47 -30.24 -4.02
CA ALA A 221 4.25 -30.98 -2.78
C ALA A 221 3.87 -30.07 -1.58
N ASP A 222 4.31 -28.81 -1.62
CA ASP A 222 4.13 -27.84 -0.54
C ASP A 222 3.11 -26.73 -0.88
N ALA A 223 2.61 -26.67 -2.11
CA ALA A 223 1.69 -25.62 -2.57
C ALA A 223 0.41 -25.52 -1.72
N GLU A 224 -0.20 -26.66 -1.42
CA GLU A 224 -1.39 -26.74 -0.58
C GLU A 224 -1.11 -26.28 0.87
N ARG A 225 0.07 -26.65 1.40
CA ARG A 225 0.51 -26.20 2.73
C ARG A 225 0.79 -24.69 2.74
N PHE A 226 1.40 -24.18 1.68
CA PHE A 226 1.69 -22.76 1.48
C PHE A 226 0.38 -21.95 1.48
N ARG A 227 -0.60 -22.39 0.68
CA ARG A 227 -1.93 -21.78 0.59
C ARG A 227 -2.63 -21.69 1.94
N ARG A 228 -2.67 -22.78 2.71
CA ARG A 228 -3.38 -22.79 3.99
C ARG A 228 -2.68 -22.04 5.12
N LEU A 229 -1.35 -22.08 5.19
CA LEU A 229 -0.61 -21.59 6.36
C LEU A 229 0.00 -20.21 6.17
N PHE A 230 0.31 -19.83 4.93
CA PHE A 230 1.09 -18.62 4.62
C PHE A 230 0.26 -17.54 3.92
N LEU A 231 -0.61 -17.89 2.97
CA LEU A 231 -1.42 -16.88 2.27
C LEU A 231 -2.32 -16.03 3.18
N PRO A 232 -3.02 -16.57 4.20
CA PRO A 232 -3.82 -15.72 5.08
C PRO A 232 -2.98 -14.68 5.84
N ARG A 233 -1.80 -15.09 6.29
CA ARG A 233 -0.86 -14.22 7.01
C ARG A 233 -0.27 -13.15 6.08
N LEU A 234 0.08 -13.54 4.86
CA LEU A 234 0.59 -12.63 3.84
C LEU A 234 -0.50 -11.64 3.39
N GLY A 235 -1.73 -12.10 3.19
CA GLY A 235 -2.86 -11.25 2.81
C GLY A 235 -3.25 -10.21 3.86
N GLY A 236 -2.95 -10.46 5.13
CA GLY A 236 -3.05 -9.46 6.20
C GLY A 236 -1.97 -8.38 6.13
N ALA A 237 -0.80 -8.69 5.57
CA ALA A 237 0.38 -7.80 5.56
C ALA A 237 0.61 -7.08 4.22
N ILE A 238 0.27 -7.72 3.10
CA ILE A 238 0.49 -7.23 1.73
C ILE A 238 -0.67 -7.67 0.83
N ARG A 239 -1.00 -6.85 -0.18
CA ARG A 239 -1.99 -7.20 -1.20
C ARG A 239 -1.51 -8.44 -1.96
N ILE A 240 -2.40 -9.37 -2.31
CA ILE A 240 -2.05 -10.56 -3.09
C ILE A 240 -2.72 -10.45 -4.46
N ARG A 241 -1.96 -10.68 -5.54
CA ARG A 241 -2.41 -10.74 -6.92
C ARG A 241 -2.09 -12.09 -7.55
N SER A 242 -3.01 -12.66 -8.34
CA SER A 242 -2.67 -13.79 -9.22
C SER A 242 -2.15 -13.25 -10.55
N GLY A 243 -1.01 -13.75 -11.01
CA GLY A 243 -0.40 -13.32 -12.27
C GLY A 243 -1.18 -13.77 -13.52
N ASP A 244 -2.14 -14.69 -13.39
CA ASP A 244 -3.06 -15.09 -14.48
C ASP A 244 -4.22 -14.10 -14.66
N GLY A 245 -4.07 -12.89 -14.13
CA GLY A 245 -5.00 -11.77 -14.32
C GLY A 245 -6.24 -11.81 -13.44
N ASN A 246 -6.32 -12.70 -12.46
CA ASN A 246 -7.48 -12.82 -11.61
C ASN A 246 -7.15 -13.20 -10.17
N VAL A 247 -6.55 -12.27 -9.41
CA VAL A 247 -6.93 -12.05 -8.00
C VAL A 247 -6.62 -10.58 -7.76
N ASP A 248 -7.48 -9.67 -8.18
CA ASP A 248 -7.38 -8.27 -7.73
C ASP A 248 -8.31 -8.03 -6.56
N SER A 249 -8.48 -9.03 -5.68
CA SER A 249 -9.53 -8.94 -4.68
C SER A 249 -9.52 -10.06 -3.64
N LEU A 250 -8.62 -9.96 -2.67
CA LEU A 250 -8.95 -10.38 -1.30
C LEU A 250 -10.23 -9.67 -0.78
N ARG A 251 -10.66 -8.58 -1.44
CA ARG A 251 -11.94 -7.87 -1.23
C ARG A 251 -13.16 -8.50 -1.90
N ASP A 252 -13.01 -9.38 -2.89
CA ASP A 252 -14.10 -10.08 -3.58
C ASP A 252 -14.18 -11.54 -3.12
N ALA A 253 -13.37 -11.91 -2.12
CA ALA A 253 -13.51 -13.16 -1.40
C ALA A 253 -14.96 -13.26 -0.92
N THR A 254 -15.69 -14.23 -1.47
CA THR A 254 -17.11 -14.38 -1.15
C THR A 254 -17.20 -15.07 0.21
N PRO A 255 -17.96 -14.52 1.17
CA PRO A 255 -18.17 -15.22 2.42
C PRO A 255 -18.94 -16.52 2.15
N VAL A 256 -18.54 -17.59 2.83
CA VAL A 256 -19.15 -18.91 2.79
C VAL A 256 -19.46 -19.39 4.20
N LEU A 257 -20.50 -20.20 4.33
CA LEU A 257 -20.87 -20.82 5.60
C LEU A 257 -20.12 -22.16 5.74
N VAL A 258 -19.29 -22.26 6.76
CA VAL A 258 -18.61 -23.50 7.15
C VAL A 258 -19.40 -24.14 8.28
N VAL A 259 -19.67 -25.44 8.13
CA VAL A 259 -20.38 -26.24 9.14
C VAL A 259 -19.49 -27.41 9.55
N ASP A 260 -18.95 -27.35 10.76
CA ASP A 260 -18.23 -28.47 11.34
C ASP A 260 -19.23 -29.42 12.00
N VAL A 261 -19.23 -30.68 11.56
CA VAL A 261 -20.11 -31.72 12.09
C VAL A 261 -19.28 -32.64 12.99
N ARG A 262 -19.64 -32.73 14.26
CA ARG A 262 -19.01 -33.67 15.21
C ARG A 262 -20.05 -34.65 15.75
N THR A 263 -19.73 -35.93 15.75
CA THR A 263 -20.54 -36.95 16.40
C THR A 263 -20.33 -36.89 17.92
N ASN A 264 -21.41 -36.83 18.69
CA ASN A 264 -21.32 -36.83 20.15
C ASN A 264 -21.61 -38.23 20.74
N ALA A 265 -21.27 -38.43 22.01
CA ALA A 265 -21.37 -39.71 22.70
C ALA A 265 -22.81 -40.23 22.92
N THR A 266 -23.82 -39.46 22.56
CA THR A 266 -25.25 -39.76 22.76
C THR A 266 -26.02 -39.90 21.44
N ASN A 267 -25.34 -40.32 20.36
CA ASN A 267 -25.89 -40.45 19.00
C ASN A 267 -26.46 -39.14 18.41
N GLY A 268 -26.02 -37.98 18.90
CA GLY A 268 -26.32 -36.67 18.33
C GLY A 268 -25.18 -36.12 17.47
N LEU A 269 -25.46 -35.03 16.74
CA LEU A 269 -24.49 -34.27 15.97
C LEU A 269 -24.35 -32.87 16.58
N ASP A 270 -23.14 -32.51 16.96
CA ASP A 270 -22.80 -31.14 17.31
C ASP A 270 -22.43 -30.41 16.01
N LEU A 271 -23.17 -29.35 15.67
CA LEU A 271 -22.92 -28.51 14.49
C LEU A 271 -22.27 -27.20 14.95
N ASP A 272 -21.05 -26.93 14.48
CA ASP A 272 -20.37 -25.65 14.66
C ASP A 272 -20.49 -24.84 13.37
N LEU A 273 -21.25 -23.75 13.42
CA LEU A 273 -21.46 -22.89 12.25
C LEU A 273 -20.55 -21.68 12.36
N ALA A 274 -19.70 -21.46 11.37
CA ALA A 274 -18.88 -20.26 11.26
C ALA A 274 -18.92 -19.72 9.84
N LEU A 275 -18.72 -18.41 9.74
CA LEU A 275 -18.47 -17.77 8.45
C LEU A 275 -16.97 -17.86 8.15
N ALA A 276 -16.65 -18.08 6.87
CA ALA A 276 -15.29 -18.02 6.36
C ALA A 276 -15.28 -17.29 5.02
N TYR A 277 -14.10 -16.83 4.61
CA TYR A 277 -13.87 -16.27 3.28
C TYR A 277 -13.17 -17.31 2.42
N ASP A 278 -13.75 -17.59 1.24
CA ASP A 278 -13.12 -18.43 0.22
C ASP A 278 -12.15 -17.56 -0.59
N LEU A 279 -10.86 -17.87 -0.48
CA LEU A 279 -9.78 -17.20 -1.21
C LEU A 279 -9.44 -17.89 -2.55
N GLY A 280 -10.25 -18.87 -2.97
CA GLY A 280 -10.02 -19.71 -4.14
C GLY A 280 -9.22 -20.97 -3.80
N GLY A 281 -9.51 -22.07 -4.51
CA GLY A 281 -8.79 -23.34 -4.36
C GLY A 281 -9.04 -24.07 -3.03
N ASP A 282 -10.28 -24.03 -2.52
CA ASP A 282 -10.72 -24.67 -1.25
C ASP A 282 -10.08 -24.10 0.04
N VAL A 283 -9.53 -22.87 -0.03
CA VAL A 283 -8.93 -22.19 1.13
C VAL A 283 -9.97 -21.34 1.86
N LEU A 284 -10.26 -21.69 3.11
CA LEU A 284 -11.26 -21.03 3.96
C LEU A 284 -10.61 -20.28 5.12
N VAL A 285 -10.76 -18.96 5.17
CA VAL A 285 -10.33 -18.13 6.32
C VAL A 285 -11.54 -17.84 7.22
N ARG A 286 -11.60 -18.45 8.42
CA ARG A 286 -12.72 -18.27 9.35
C ARG A 286 -12.68 -16.89 10.00
N LEU A 287 -13.85 -16.33 10.33
CA LEU A 287 -13.95 -15.02 10.99
C LEU A 287 -13.28 -14.95 12.38
N ASP A 288 -13.07 -16.09 13.03
CA ASP A 288 -12.36 -16.17 14.31
C ASP A 288 -10.84 -16.00 14.16
N ASP A 289 -10.33 -16.02 12.92
CA ASP A 289 -8.91 -15.78 12.62
C ASP A 289 -8.64 -14.26 12.61
N PRO A 290 -7.61 -13.76 13.32
CA PRO A 290 -7.23 -12.34 13.25
C PRO A 290 -6.94 -11.85 11.82
N ALA A 291 -6.60 -12.74 10.88
CA ALA A 291 -6.43 -12.42 9.46
C ALA A 291 -7.74 -12.10 8.73
N ALA A 292 -8.91 -12.48 9.28
CA ALA A 292 -10.21 -12.20 8.67
C ALA A 292 -10.59 -10.71 8.74
N GLY A 293 -9.98 -9.94 9.65
CA GLY A 293 -10.29 -8.52 9.85
C GLY A 293 -10.10 -7.66 8.60
N THR A 294 -9.15 -8.02 7.72
CA THR A 294 -8.88 -7.31 6.46
C THR A 294 -9.72 -7.80 5.27
N LEU A 295 -10.37 -8.96 5.42
CA LEU A 295 -11.23 -9.61 4.42
C LEU A 295 -12.72 -9.33 4.64
N ARG A 296 -13.06 -8.72 5.77
CA ARG A 296 -14.45 -8.63 6.26
C ARG A 296 -15.31 -7.70 5.41
N ASP A 297 -16.29 -8.27 4.69
CA ASP A 297 -17.41 -7.57 4.05
C ASP A 297 -18.72 -7.88 4.80
N GLU A 298 -19.07 -7.02 5.75
CA GLU A 298 -20.30 -7.14 6.54
C GLU A 298 -21.59 -7.07 5.70
N ALA A 299 -21.55 -6.46 4.51
CA ALA A 299 -22.71 -6.43 3.63
C ALA A 299 -22.89 -7.76 2.88
N ALA A 300 -21.79 -8.39 2.45
CA ALA A 300 -21.83 -9.72 1.85
C ALA A 300 -22.18 -10.82 2.87
N GLU A 301 -21.63 -10.74 4.09
CA GLU A 301 -21.97 -11.64 5.20
C GLU A 301 -23.48 -11.63 5.49
N ARG A 302 -24.07 -10.44 5.60
CA ARG A 302 -25.51 -10.28 5.81
C ARG A 302 -26.34 -10.86 4.66
N ARG A 303 -25.92 -10.62 3.41
CA ARG A 303 -26.59 -11.17 2.22
C ARG A 303 -26.56 -12.70 2.22
N LEU A 304 -25.41 -13.30 2.53
CA LEU A 304 -25.26 -14.76 2.63
C LEU A 304 -26.15 -15.33 3.74
N LEU A 305 -26.05 -14.76 4.95
CA LEU A 305 -26.84 -15.24 6.09
C LEU A 305 -28.33 -15.13 5.81
N ALA A 306 -28.80 -14.05 5.18
CA ALA A 306 -30.20 -13.87 4.82
C ALA A 306 -30.70 -14.85 3.75
N ALA A 307 -29.84 -15.24 2.80
CA ALA A 307 -30.20 -16.15 1.70
C ALA A 307 -30.29 -17.64 2.10
N LEU A 308 -29.83 -18.01 3.30
CA LEU A 308 -29.76 -19.41 3.74
C LEU A 308 -30.99 -19.82 4.54
N ASP A 309 -32.08 -20.19 3.87
CA ASP A 309 -33.33 -20.70 4.49
C ASP A 309 -33.10 -21.91 5.41
N LEU A 310 -32.00 -22.65 5.20
CA LEU A 310 -31.59 -23.78 6.04
C LEU A 310 -31.34 -23.38 7.51
N LEU A 311 -30.90 -22.14 7.74
CA LEU A 311 -30.67 -21.63 9.09
C LEU A 311 -31.98 -21.34 9.85
N ASP A 312 -33.12 -21.25 9.15
CA ASP A 312 -34.44 -21.17 9.79
C ASP A 312 -34.98 -22.55 10.16
N ALA A 313 -34.52 -23.60 9.48
CA ALA A 313 -34.85 -24.99 9.78
C ALA A 313 -34.01 -25.57 10.95
N LEU A 314 -32.98 -24.85 11.42
CA LEU A 314 -32.11 -25.22 12.53
C LEU A 314 -32.41 -24.33 13.75
N PRO A 315 -33.23 -24.80 14.72
CA PRO A 315 -33.61 -23.99 15.87
C PRO A 315 -32.38 -23.50 16.66
N GLY A 316 -32.21 -22.19 16.76
CA GLY A 316 -31.13 -21.56 17.51
C GLY A 316 -29.87 -21.23 16.69
N SER A 317 -29.80 -21.54 15.39
CA SER A 317 -28.60 -21.21 14.57
C SER A 317 -28.46 -19.74 14.19
N ARG A 318 -29.58 -18.99 14.26
CA ARG A 318 -29.58 -17.52 14.14
C ARG A 318 -29.97 -16.93 15.50
N GLN A 319 -29.07 -16.16 16.10
CA GLN A 319 -29.39 -15.36 17.27
C GLN A 319 -29.28 -13.88 16.92
N ARG A 320 -30.33 -13.13 17.27
CA ARG A 320 -30.38 -11.68 17.05
C ARG A 320 -29.75 -11.00 18.25
N GLY A 321 -28.74 -10.17 18.01
CA GLY A 321 -28.11 -9.39 19.06
C GLY A 321 -29.07 -8.41 19.71
N MET A 322 -29.02 -8.32 21.03
CA MET A 322 -29.96 -7.54 21.83
C MET A 322 -29.62 -6.04 21.90
N GLN A 323 -28.43 -5.62 21.46
CA GLN A 323 -27.98 -4.21 21.54
C GLN A 323 -27.66 -3.55 20.21
N ASN A 324 -27.27 -4.32 19.19
CA ASN A 324 -27.07 -3.84 17.83
C ASN A 324 -27.77 -4.87 16.94
N GLU A 325 -28.54 -4.44 15.93
CA GLU A 325 -29.37 -5.28 15.04
C GLU A 325 -28.56 -6.22 14.11
N HIS A 326 -27.58 -6.92 14.67
CA HIS A 326 -26.70 -7.86 13.99
C HIS A 326 -27.11 -9.29 14.33
N TRP A 327 -27.10 -10.15 13.30
CA TRP A 327 -27.26 -11.59 13.44
C TRP A 327 -25.89 -12.20 13.73
N TRP A 328 -25.78 -13.03 14.75
CA TRP A 328 -24.62 -13.90 14.93
C TRP A 328 -25.02 -15.37 14.77
N LEU A 329 -24.09 -16.16 14.22
CA LEU A 329 -24.19 -17.62 14.23
C LEU A 329 -23.96 -18.09 15.65
N ALA A 330 -24.87 -18.91 16.17
CA ALA A 330 -24.68 -19.54 17.47
C ALA A 330 -24.16 -20.97 17.28
N LYS A 331 -23.38 -21.44 18.24
CA LYS A 331 -23.04 -22.86 18.36
C LYS A 331 -24.30 -23.62 18.76
N VAL A 332 -24.76 -24.56 17.94
CA VAL A 332 -26.00 -25.30 18.20
C VAL A 332 -25.73 -26.78 18.35
N ARG A 333 -26.24 -27.37 19.44
CA ARG A 333 -26.20 -28.80 19.70
C ARG A 333 -27.52 -29.42 19.24
N HIS A 334 -27.47 -30.36 18.28
CA HIS A 334 -28.64 -31.10 17.83
C HIS A 334 -28.52 -32.60 18.10
N CYS A 335 -29.46 -33.14 18.86
CA CYS A 335 -29.62 -34.58 18.97
C CYS A 335 -30.56 -35.07 17.87
N LEU A 336 -30.01 -35.65 16.80
CA LEU A 336 -30.82 -36.34 15.80
C LEU A 336 -31.16 -37.74 16.34
N SER A 337 -32.35 -37.90 16.90
CA SER A 337 -32.86 -39.24 17.22
C SER A 337 -33.21 -39.97 15.93
N ALA A 338 -32.74 -41.22 15.81
CA ALA A 338 -32.98 -42.10 14.66
C ALA A 338 -34.49 -42.40 14.51
N GLY A 339 -35.20 -41.51 13.82
CA GLY A 339 -36.65 -41.61 13.61
C GLY A 339 -37.23 -40.46 12.77
N GLY A 340 -36.57 -39.30 12.73
CA GLY A 340 -36.92 -38.22 11.82
C GLY A 340 -36.34 -38.44 10.42
N ARG A 341 -37.18 -38.66 9.41
CA ARG A 341 -36.75 -38.72 8.00
C ARG A 341 -36.11 -37.39 7.58
N VAL A 342 -34.78 -37.31 7.60
CA VAL A 342 -34.05 -36.26 6.89
C VAL A 342 -34.02 -36.65 5.41
N ARG A 343 -34.81 -35.97 4.58
CA ARG A 343 -34.67 -36.05 3.12
C ARG A 343 -33.24 -35.60 2.78
N ALA A 344 -32.44 -36.53 2.26
CA ALA A 344 -31.11 -36.22 1.73
C ALA A 344 -31.24 -35.14 0.63
N LEU A 345 -30.84 -33.90 0.94
CA LEU A 345 -30.74 -32.85 -0.05
C LEU A 345 -29.31 -32.86 -0.61
N ARG A 346 -29.15 -33.45 -1.80
CA ARG A 346 -27.99 -33.16 -2.65
C ARG A 346 -28.03 -31.68 -3.01
N ALA A 347 -27.09 -30.88 -2.48
CA ALA A 347 -26.81 -29.57 -3.03
C ALA A 347 -26.24 -29.76 -4.45
N ARG A 348 -27.03 -29.41 -5.47
CA ARG A 348 -26.55 -29.36 -6.86
C ARG A 348 -25.58 -28.18 -6.96
N ARG A 349 -24.35 -28.44 -7.43
CA ARG A 349 -23.46 -27.42 -8.01
C ARG A 349 -24.27 -26.61 -9.02
N ALA A 350 -24.47 -25.31 -8.78
CA ALA A 350 -25.01 -24.39 -9.77
C ALA A 350 -24.00 -24.32 -10.92
N SER A 351 -24.35 -24.98 -12.02
CA SER A 351 -23.59 -24.92 -13.27
C SER A 351 -23.90 -23.58 -13.91
N ARG A 352 -22.85 -22.79 -14.24
CA ARG A 352 -22.96 -21.56 -15.04
C ARG A 352 -23.82 -21.84 -16.30
N PRO A 353 -24.78 -20.96 -16.66
CA PRO A 353 -25.46 -21.07 -17.94
C PRO A 353 -24.46 -20.70 -19.06
N ARG A 354 -24.32 -21.60 -20.03
CA ARG A 354 -23.78 -21.27 -21.35
C ARG A 354 -24.83 -20.44 -22.08
N ASP A 355 -24.45 -19.25 -22.48
CA ASP A 355 -25.24 -18.36 -23.31
C ASP A 355 -25.41 -18.97 -24.73
N PRO A 356 -26.63 -19.11 -25.28
CA PRO A 356 -26.86 -19.53 -26.65
C PRO A 356 -27.34 -18.34 -27.49
N SER A 357 -26.44 -17.62 -28.16
CA SER A 357 -26.84 -16.69 -29.23
C SER A 357 -25.72 -16.35 -30.22
N ALA A 358 -25.55 -17.20 -31.22
CA ALA A 358 -25.16 -16.84 -32.60
C ALA A 358 -25.57 -18.03 -33.46
N GLY A 359 -26.68 -18.01 -34.20
CA GLY A 359 -26.90 -17.08 -35.29
C GLY A 359 -26.66 -17.87 -36.59
N ALA A 360 -27.71 -18.53 -37.07
CA ALA A 360 -27.70 -19.33 -38.27
C ALA A 360 -27.64 -18.47 -39.55
N GLY A 361 -26.93 -18.98 -40.56
CA GLY A 361 -27.22 -18.80 -41.99
C GLY A 361 -26.06 -18.23 -42.84
N PRO A 362 -26.03 -18.50 -44.16
CA PRO A 362 -26.43 -19.71 -44.89
C PRO A 362 -25.30 -20.23 -45.83
N HIS A 363 -25.50 -21.44 -46.36
CA HIS A 363 -24.76 -21.98 -47.51
C HIS A 363 -24.68 -20.97 -48.67
N PRO A 364 -23.60 -21.03 -49.47
CA PRO A 364 -23.80 -21.53 -50.83
C PRO A 364 -22.65 -22.38 -51.42
N ARG A 365 -23.11 -23.35 -52.23
CA ARG A 365 -22.47 -24.06 -53.35
C ARG A 365 -21.41 -25.12 -53.08
#